data_AF-A0A5E5PRZ5-F1
#
_entry.id   AF-A0A5E5PRZ5-F1
#
_cell.length_a   1.000
_cell.length_b   1.000
_cell.length_c   1.000
_cell.angle_alpha   90.00
_cell.angle_beta   90.00
_cell.angle_gamma   90.00
#
_symmetry.space_group_name_H-M   'P 1'
#
loop_
_entity.id
_entity.type
_entity.pdbx_description
1 polymer ?
#
loop_
_entity_poly.entity_id
_entity_poly.type
_entity_poly.pdbx_seq_one_letter_code
_entity_poly.pdbx_strand_id
1 'polypeptide(L)'
;MSKDLFPQRSTATPTIYAYQLPNDSSRTGQLKIGDTNKTAKERIKEQIGATRSAFNIVWEESAMRKDGSSFRDYEIHKYLVNP
;
A
#
# COMPACT_ATOMS: atom_id res chain seq x y z
N MET A 1 25.89 -14.41 28.86
CA MET A 1 24.51 -13.93 28.63
C MET A 1 24.59 -12.77 27.65
N SER A 2 24.32 -13.03 26.38
CA SER A 2 24.52 -12.05 25.29
C SER A 2 23.82 -12.56 24.02
N LYS A 3 22.48 -12.49 23.98
CA LYS A 3 21.72 -12.96 22.81
C LYS A 3 20.59 -12.04 22.31
N ASP A 4 20.46 -10.81 22.82
CA ASP A 4 19.32 -9.94 22.46
C ASP A 4 19.73 -8.53 21.98
N LEU A 5 20.90 -8.37 21.34
CA LEU A 5 21.34 -7.08 20.79
C LEU A 5 20.89 -6.85 19.34
N PHE A 6 20.35 -7.87 18.68
CA PHE A 6 19.89 -7.79 17.30
C PHE A 6 18.48 -8.40 17.20
N PRO A 7 17.41 -7.61 17.36
CA PRO A 7 16.06 -8.10 17.12
C PRO A 7 16.00 -8.70 15.70
N GLN A 8 15.37 -9.87 15.56
CA GLN A 8 15.19 -10.48 14.25
C GLN A 8 14.50 -9.48 13.32
N ARG A 9 14.99 -9.39 12.08
CA ARG A 9 14.44 -8.50 11.05
C ARG A 9 12.95 -8.79 10.93
N SER A 10 12.13 -7.75 11.06
CA SER A 10 10.68 -7.86 10.91
C SER A 10 10.34 -8.58 9.60
N THR A 11 9.46 -9.57 9.66
CA THR A 11 8.95 -10.29 8.48
C THR A 11 7.97 -9.44 7.67
N ALA A 12 7.69 -8.21 8.10
CA ALA A 12 6.86 -7.29 7.35
C ALA A 12 7.46 -7.02 5.97
N THR A 13 6.61 -7.07 4.95
CA THR A 13 6.93 -6.66 3.58
C THR A 13 6.10 -5.41 3.24
N PRO A 14 6.50 -4.22 3.72
CA PRO A 14 5.82 -2.97 3.41
C PRO A 14 5.68 -2.82 1.89
N THR A 15 4.45 -2.67 1.45
CA THR A 15 4.07 -2.56 0.04
C THR A 15 3.20 -1.34 -0.11
N ILE A 16 3.52 -0.50 -1.08
CA ILE A 16 2.72 0.65 -1.49
C ILE A 16 2.08 0.32 -2.83
N TYR A 17 0.83 0.74 -3.03
CA TYR A 17 0.10 0.42 -4.24
C TYR A 17 -0.88 1.53 -4.63
N ALA A 18 -1.27 1.53 -5.91
CA ALA A 18 -2.36 2.33 -6.44
C ALA A 18 -3.32 1.46 -7.25
N TYR A 19 -4.62 1.66 -7.07
CA TYR A 19 -5.65 0.98 -7.83
C TYR A 19 -6.78 1.90 -8.26
N GLN A 20 -7.47 1.48 -9.32
CA GLN A 20 -8.71 2.10 -9.81
C GLN A 20 -9.90 1.16 -9.65
N LEU A 21 -11.10 1.74 -9.61
CA LEU A 21 -12.38 1.03 -9.58
C LEU A 21 -13.10 1.22 -10.92
N PRO A 22 -12.82 0.39 -11.95
CA PRO A 22 -13.34 0.60 -13.30
C PRO A 22 -14.88 0.49 -13.40
N ASN A 23 -15.51 -0.18 -12.43
CA ASN A 23 -16.97 -0.32 -12.39
C ASN A 23 -17.66 0.69 -11.46
N ASP A 24 -16.93 1.68 -10.94
CA ASP A 24 -17.47 2.79 -10.15
C ASP A 24 -17.35 4.09 -10.94
N SER A 25 -18.44 4.49 -11.60
CA SER A 25 -18.47 5.69 -12.43
C SER A 25 -18.19 6.98 -11.64
N SER A 26 -18.47 7.01 -10.34
CA SER A 26 -18.19 8.17 -9.47
C SER A 26 -16.69 8.41 -9.24
N ARG A 27 -15.86 7.40 -9.54
CA ARG A 27 -14.40 7.41 -9.34
C ARG A 27 -13.62 7.31 -10.64
N THR A 28 -14.27 7.57 -11.77
CA THR A 28 -13.63 7.55 -13.09
C THR A 28 -12.43 8.50 -13.12
N GLY A 29 -11.27 8.00 -13.55
CA GLY A 29 -10.02 8.77 -13.62
C GLY A 29 -9.30 8.96 -12.27
N GLN A 30 -9.82 8.42 -11.17
CA GLN A 30 -9.19 8.52 -9.85
C GLN A 30 -8.40 7.25 -9.52
N LEU A 31 -7.26 7.44 -8.85
CA LEU A 31 -6.48 6.36 -8.26
C LEU A 31 -6.56 6.43 -6.74
N LYS A 32 -6.80 5.29 -6.10
CA LYS A 32 -6.65 5.14 -4.66
C LYS A 32 -5.25 4.62 -4.36
N ILE A 33 -4.49 5.41 -3.62
CA ILE A 33 -3.17 5.04 -3.08
C ILE A 33 -3.34 4.49 -1.68
N GLY A 34 -2.66 3.40 -1.36
CA GLY A 34 -2.66 2.80 -0.03
C GLY A 34 -1.39 2.00 0.23
N ASP A 35 -1.15 1.67 1.50
CA ASP A 35 -0.07 0.78 1.92
C ASP A 35 -0.57 -0.44 2.70
N THR A 36 0.29 -1.46 2.77
CA THR A 36 0.02 -2.71 3.49
C THR A 36 1.31 -3.45 3.86
N ASN A 37 1.23 -4.36 4.83
CA ASN A 37 2.28 -5.36 5.12
C ASN A 37 1.93 -6.76 4.58
N LYS A 38 0.85 -6.86 3.80
CA LYS A 38 0.40 -8.07 3.07
C LYS A 38 0.52 -7.83 1.56
N THR A 39 -0.16 -8.61 0.73
CA THR A 39 -0.29 -8.28 -0.70
C THR A 39 -1.27 -7.13 -0.93
N ALA A 40 -1.05 -6.31 -1.96
CA ALA A 40 -1.99 -5.24 -2.32
C ALA A 40 -3.38 -5.80 -2.64
N LYS A 41 -3.44 -6.94 -3.35
CA LYS A 41 -4.69 -7.62 -3.71
C LYS A 41 -5.55 -7.99 -2.50
N GLU A 42 -4.95 -8.56 -1.45
CA GLU A 42 -5.67 -8.90 -0.21
C GLU A 42 -6.19 -7.64 0.48
N ARG A 43 -5.33 -6.61 0.60
CA ARG A 43 -5.70 -5.35 1.24
C ARG A 43 -6.84 -4.63 0.50
N ILE A 44 -6.80 -4.61 -0.83
CA ILE A 44 -7.85 -3.99 -1.65
C ILE A 44 -9.18 -4.74 -1.45
N LYS A 45 -9.16 -6.08 -1.43
CA LYS A 45 -10.36 -6.88 -1.14
C LYS A 45 -10.94 -6.57 0.24
N GLU A 46 -10.10 -6.40 1.25
CA GLU A 46 -10.54 -5.96 2.60
C GLU A 46 -11.18 -4.56 2.56
N GLN A 47 -10.62 -3.64 1.77
CA GLN A 47 -11.13 -2.26 1.67
C GLN A 47 -12.46 -2.14 0.91
N ILE A 48 -12.63 -2.87 -0.20
CA ILE A 48 -13.85 -2.80 -1.02
C ILE A 48 -15.00 -3.64 -0.43
N GLY A 49 -14.69 -4.53 0.52
CA GLY A 49 -15.67 -5.35 1.23
C GLY A 49 -16.51 -6.24 0.31
N ALA A 50 -17.77 -6.48 0.70
CA ALA A 50 -18.73 -7.32 -0.01
C ALA A 50 -19.27 -6.70 -1.31
N THR A 51 -18.89 -5.47 -1.63
CA THR A 51 -19.39 -4.70 -2.79
C THR A 51 -19.04 -5.34 -4.14
N ARG A 52 -18.18 -6.37 -4.15
CA ARG A 52 -17.69 -7.09 -5.36
C ARG A 52 -17.19 -6.15 -6.46
N SER A 53 -16.77 -4.93 -6.09
CA SER A 53 -16.27 -3.97 -7.06
C SER A 53 -15.06 -4.56 -7.76
N ALA A 54 -15.06 -4.51 -9.09
CA ALA A 54 -13.86 -4.80 -9.84
C ALA A 54 -12.81 -3.77 -9.46
N PHE A 55 -11.57 -4.19 -9.32
CA PHE A 55 -10.44 -3.30 -9.12
C PHE A 55 -9.31 -3.68 -10.06
N ASN A 56 -8.54 -2.68 -10.47
CA ASN A 56 -7.32 -2.88 -11.24
C ASN A 56 -6.16 -2.21 -10.50
N ILE A 57 -5.14 -3.00 -10.16
CA ILE A 57 -3.89 -2.48 -9.59
C ILE A 57 -3.09 -1.94 -10.77
N VAL A 58 -2.77 -0.64 -10.73
CA VAL A 58 -2.00 0.03 -11.79
C VAL A 58 -0.55 0.26 -11.38
N TRP A 59 -0.26 0.17 -10.09
CA TRP A 59 1.08 0.33 -9.52
C TRP A 59 1.18 -0.42 -8.19
N GLU A 60 2.26 -1.13 -7.98
CA GLU A 60 2.58 -1.87 -6.75
C GLU A 60 4.09 -1.98 -6.62
N GLU A 61 4.64 -1.48 -5.51
CA GLU A 61 6.09 -1.41 -5.28
C GLU A 61 6.41 -1.65 -3.80
N SER A 62 7.68 -1.96 -3.51
CA SER A 62 8.14 -2.02 -2.13
C SER A 62 8.11 -0.64 -1.49
N ALA A 63 7.52 -0.56 -0.29
CA ALA A 63 7.59 0.64 0.53
C ALA A 63 8.85 0.69 1.43
N MET A 64 9.86 -0.14 1.11
CA MET A 64 11.13 -0.21 1.82
C MET A 64 12.16 0.71 1.15
N ARG A 65 12.80 1.58 1.93
CA ARG A 65 13.91 2.43 1.49
C ARG A 65 15.24 1.68 1.57
N LYS A 66 16.25 2.20 0.86
CA LYS A 66 17.62 1.62 0.84
C LYS A 66 18.30 1.64 2.22
N ASP A 67 17.91 2.57 3.10
CA ASP A 67 18.40 2.68 4.48
C ASP A 67 17.71 1.70 5.45
N GLY A 68 16.76 0.90 4.97
CA GLY A 68 16.00 -0.05 5.78
C GLY A 68 14.80 0.55 6.52
N SER A 69 14.54 1.86 6.40
CA SER A 69 13.29 2.46 6.84
C SER A 69 12.17 2.16 5.84
N SER A 70 10.90 2.24 6.28
CA SER A 70 9.75 2.16 5.39
C SER A 70 9.01 3.50 5.30
N PHE A 71 8.24 3.66 4.23
CA PHE A 71 7.33 4.78 4.06
C PHE A 71 5.89 4.32 3.96
N ARG A 72 4.96 5.26 4.11
CA ARG A 72 3.51 4.99 4.14
C ARG A 72 2.77 5.89 3.15
N ASP A 73 1.53 5.52 2.85
CA ASP A 73 0.70 6.22 1.86
C ASP A 73 0.50 7.72 2.15
N TYR A 74 0.44 8.12 3.43
CA TYR A 74 0.27 9.51 3.84
C TYR A 74 1.42 10.42 3.36
N GLU A 75 2.64 9.89 3.21
CA GLU A 75 3.78 10.67 2.70
C GLU A 75 3.57 11.00 1.22
N ILE A 76 3.03 10.05 0.44
CA ILE A 76 2.66 10.27 -0.96
C ILE A 76 1.49 11.24 -1.05
N HIS A 77 0.46 11.08 -0.22
CA HIS A 77 -0.68 12.02 -0.22
C HIS A 77 -0.21 13.45 0.06
N LYS A 78 0.70 13.64 1.02
CA LYS A 78 1.30 14.95 1.32
C LYS A 78 2.02 15.54 0.10
N TYR A 79 2.75 14.73 -0.66
CA TYR A 79 3.40 15.15 -1.89
C TYR A 79 2.40 15.53 -2.99
N LEU A 80 1.34 14.73 -3.18
CA LEU A 80 0.33 14.97 -4.23
C LEU A 80 -0.58 16.17 -3.95
N VAL A 81 -0.77 16.55 -2.69
CA VAL A 81 -1.52 17.76 -2.31
C VAL A 81 -0.73 19.02 -2.64
N ASN A 82 0.61 18.97 -2.56
CA ASN A 82 1.52 20.08 -2.85
C ASN A 82 2.62 19.64 -3.84
N PRO A 83 2.26 19.37 -5.12
CA PRO A 83 3.15 18.79 -6.11
C PRO A 83 4.22 19.77 -6.63
#